data_AF-A0A7K7CRW8-F1
#
_entry.id   AF-A0A7K7CRW8-F1
#
_cell.length_a   1.000
_cell.length_b   1.000
_cell.length_c   1.000
_cell.angle_alpha   90.00
_cell.angle_beta   90.00
_cell.angle_gamma   90.00
#
_symmetry.space_group_name_H-M   'P 1'
#
loop_
_entity.id
_entity.type
_entity.pdbx_description
1 polymer ?
#
loop_
_entity_poly.entity_id
_entity_poly.type
_entity_poly.pdbx_seq_one_letter_code
_entity_poly.pdbx_strand_id
1 'polypeptide(L)'
;TCRMDRATPRCVPKALTCQDLRCPPGSTCRIEKSTPRCVPIIPSCQDLRCPPGSTCQMEKSTPRCVPKAPTCQDLPCPPGSSCQMDRATPRCVPI
;
A
#
# COMPACT_ATOMS: atom_id res chain seq x y z
N THR A 1 -16.34 3.76 -33.12
CA THR A 1 -16.63 3.11 -34.42
C THR A 1 -18.03 3.48 -34.84
N CYS A 2 -18.23 3.92 -36.08
CA CYS A 2 -19.58 4.21 -36.56
C CYS A 2 -20.13 3.01 -37.33
N ARG A 3 -21.34 2.59 -36.99
CA ARG A 3 -22.08 1.55 -37.70
C ARG A 3 -23.43 2.10 -38.14
N MET A 4 -23.86 1.67 -39.31
CA MET A 4 -25.19 1.96 -39.83
C MET A 4 -26.18 1.02 -39.16
N ASP A 5 -27.16 1.56 -38.43
CA ASP A 5 -28.27 0.80 -37.86
C ASP A 5 -29.56 1.34 -38.47
N ARG A 6 -30.25 0.50 -39.26
CA ARG A 6 -31.55 0.83 -39.90
C ARG A 6 -31.57 2.24 -40.53
N ALA A 7 -30.63 2.51 -41.43
CA ALA A 7 -30.51 3.76 -42.20
C ALA A 7 -30.15 5.03 -41.40
N THR A 8 -29.80 4.94 -40.11
CA THR A 8 -29.19 6.06 -39.37
C THR A 8 -27.74 5.71 -38.96
N PRO A 9 -26.73 6.55 -39.27
CA PRO A 9 -25.37 6.31 -38.80
C PRO A 9 -25.31 6.52 -37.28
N ARG A 10 -25.05 5.44 -36.53
CA ARG A 10 -24.81 5.49 -35.09
C ARG A 10 -23.33 5.34 -34.82
N CYS A 11 -22.72 6.40 -34.33
CA CYS A 11 -21.36 6.37 -33.82
C CYS A 11 -21.39 5.90 -32.38
N VAL A 12 -20.94 4.67 -32.14
CA VAL A 12 -20.62 4.24 -30.79
C VAL A 12 -19.24 4.82 -30.45
N PRO A 13 -19.11 5.61 -29.37
CA PRO A 13 -17.81 6.00 -28.86
C PRO A 13 -16.97 4.74 -28.71
N LYS A 14 -15.74 4.74 -29.25
CA LYS A 14 -14.80 3.67 -28.94
C LYS A 14 -14.69 3.66 -27.41
N ALA A 15 -15.04 2.55 -26.76
CA ALA A 15 -14.94 2.46 -25.31
C ALA A 15 -13.50 2.81 -24.96
N LEU A 16 -13.30 3.93 -24.25
CA LEU A 16 -11.98 4.30 -23.78
C LEU A 16 -11.52 3.15 -22.88
N THR A 17 -10.38 2.55 -23.22
CA THR A 17 -9.72 1.56 -22.37
C THR A 17 -8.44 2.16 -21.80
N CYS A 18 -7.84 1.49 -20.82
CA CYS A 18 -6.51 1.90 -20.34
C CYS A 18 -5.40 1.79 -21.39
N GLN A 19 -5.63 1.08 -22.52
CA GLN A 19 -4.68 1.06 -23.64
C GLN A 19 -4.70 2.36 -24.44
N ASP A 20 -5.85 3.05 -24.47
CA ASP A 20 -6.02 4.31 -25.21
C ASP A 20 -5.70 5.55 -24.34
N LEU A 21 -5.54 5.38 -23.01
CA LEU A 21 -5.33 6.48 -22.06
C LEU A 21 -3.86 6.56 -21.61
N ARG A 22 -3.18 7.66 -21.95
CA ARG A 22 -1.84 7.98 -21.44
C ARG A 22 -1.93 8.80 -20.15
N CYS A 23 -1.42 8.25 -19.07
CA CYS A 23 -1.38 8.91 -17.77
C CYS A 23 -0.05 9.67 -17.56
N PRO A 24 -0.07 10.82 -16.86
CA PRO A 24 1.16 11.54 -16.53
C PRO A 24 2.05 10.74 -15.56
N PRO A 25 3.34 11.07 -15.44
CA PRO A 25 4.23 10.45 -14.46
C PRO A 25 3.65 10.47 -13.04
N GLY A 26 3.84 9.38 -12.30
CA GLY A 26 3.27 9.24 -10.95
C GLY A 26 1.79 8.86 -10.89
N SER A 27 1.19 8.48 -12.01
CA SER A 27 -0.19 7.97 -12.08
C SER A 27 -0.29 6.73 -12.97
N THR A 28 -1.30 5.92 -12.73
CA THR A 28 -1.58 4.69 -13.48
C THR A 28 -3.04 4.66 -13.91
N CYS A 29 -3.35 3.97 -15.02
CA CYS A 29 -4.72 3.84 -15.47
C CYS A 29 -5.46 2.73 -14.71
N ARG A 30 -6.65 3.05 -14.20
CA ARG A 30 -7.60 2.06 -13.65
C ARG A 30 -8.99 2.28 -14.24
N ILE A 31 -9.74 1.20 -14.42
CA ILE A 31 -11.15 1.27 -14.81
C ILE A 31 -12.00 1.44 -13.54
N GLU A 32 -12.70 2.56 -13.44
CA GLU A 32 -13.67 2.84 -12.37
C GLU A 32 -15.05 3.08 -12.99
N LYS A 33 -16.07 2.34 -12.52
CA LYS A 33 -17.45 2.43 -13.05
C LYS A 33 -17.48 2.35 -14.59
N SER A 34 -16.78 1.35 -15.14
CA SER A 34 -16.66 1.11 -16.59
C SER A 34 -16.01 2.24 -17.40
N THR A 35 -15.32 3.18 -16.75
CA THR A 35 -14.61 4.29 -17.39
C THR A 35 -13.14 4.29 -16.96
N PRO A 36 -12.16 4.36 -17.89
CA PRO A 36 -10.76 4.48 -17.52
C PRO A 36 -10.46 5.87 -16.93
N ARG A 37 -9.70 5.89 -15.85
CA ARG A 37 -9.22 7.10 -15.19
C ARG A 37 -7.75 6.94 -14.82
N CYS A 38 -7.00 8.03 -14.89
CA CYS A 38 -5.67 8.09 -14.31
C CYS A 38 -5.81 8.34 -12.81
N VAL A 39 -5.28 7.43 -12.00
CA VAL A 39 -5.25 7.56 -10.55
C VAL A 39 -3.80 7.69 -10.09
N PRO A 40 -3.52 8.47 -9.03
CA PRO A 40 -2.17 8.55 -8.47
C PRO A 40 -1.64 7.17 -8.09
N ILE A 41 -0.36 6.91 -8.39
CA ILE A 41 0.35 5.76 -7.84
C ILE A 41 0.63 6.10 -6.39
N ILE A 42 -0.06 5.41 -5.48
CA ILE A 42 0.17 5.57 -4.05
C ILE A 42 1.38 4.69 -3.70
N PRO A 43 2.52 5.28 -3.26
CA PRO A 43 3.66 4.49 -2.84
C PRO A 43 3.24 3.57 -1.68
N SER A 44 3.79 2.37 -1.66
CA SER A 44 3.48 1.35 -0.67
C SER A 44 4.74 0.87 0.06
N CYS A 45 4.57 0.05 1.09
CA CYS A 45 5.72 -0.59 1.74
C CYS A 45 6.51 -1.55 0.83
N GLN A 46 5.97 -1.93 -0.34
CA GLN A 46 6.73 -2.69 -1.33
C GLN A 46 7.80 -1.82 -2.02
N ASP A 47 7.54 -0.51 -2.10
CA ASP A 47 8.40 0.46 -2.77
C ASP A 47 9.43 1.10 -1.82
N LEU A 48 9.31 0.86 -0.50
CA LEU A 48 10.13 1.47 0.53
C LEU A 48 11.03 0.45 1.23
N ARG A 49 12.36 0.61 1.08
CA ARG A 49 13.35 -0.15 1.87
C ARG A 49 13.71 0.60 3.14
N CYS A 50 13.46 -0.03 4.28
CA CYS A 50 13.76 0.53 5.60
C CYS A 50 15.14 0.07 6.14
N PRO A 51 15.85 0.92 6.92
CA PRO A 51 17.13 0.55 7.52
C PRO A 51 16.99 -0.58 8.56
N PRO A 52 18.09 -1.25 8.94
CA PRO A 52 18.08 -2.24 10.02
C PRO A 52 17.45 -1.70 11.32
N GLY A 53 16.75 -2.55 12.05
CA GLY A 53 16.05 -2.15 13.28
C GLY A 53 14.74 -1.39 13.07
N SER A 54 14.33 -1.15 11.82
CA SER A 54 13.03 -0.54 11.49
C SER A 54 12.19 -1.44 10.60
N THR A 55 10.89 -1.16 10.52
CA THR A 55 9.93 -1.84 9.65
C THR A 55 9.08 -0.82 8.92
N CYS A 56 8.62 -1.15 7.72
CA CYS A 56 7.68 -0.29 7.02
C CYS A 56 6.27 -0.47 7.60
N GLN A 57 5.57 0.65 7.82
CA GLN A 57 4.15 0.70 8.11
C GLN A 57 3.46 1.73 7.21
N MET A 58 2.22 1.44 6.83
CA MET A 58 1.37 2.39 6.12
C MET A 58 0.74 3.35 7.12
N GLU A 59 1.13 4.61 7.08
CA GLU A 59 0.49 5.66 7.87
C GLU A 59 -0.40 6.51 6.95
N LYS A 60 -1.73 6.39 7.13
CA LYS A 60 -2.75 6.97 6.26
C LYS A 60 -2.61 6.46 4.81
N SER A 61 -1.92 7.23 3.96
CA SER A 61 -1.70 6.97 2.54
C SER A 61 -0.23 7.05 2.16
N THR A 62 0.69 7.04 3.13
CA THR A 62 2.13 7.14 2.88
C THR A 62 2.88 6.09 3.69
N PRO A 63 3.75 5.28 3.05
CA PRO A 63 4.59 4.34 3.77
C PRO A 63 5.67 5.09 4.56
N ARG A 64 5.92 4.66 5.79
CA ARG A 64 6.96 5.20 6.66
C ARG A 64 7.73 4.07 7.32
N CYS A 65 9.03 4.28 7.51
CA CYS A 65 9.85 3.41 8.34
C CYS A 65 9.71 3.80 9.80
N VAL A 66 9.27 2.86 10.62
CA VAL A 66 9.13 3.03 12.06
C VAL A 66 10.05 2.06 12.79
N PRO A 67 10.58 2.41 13.97
CA PRO A 67 11.37 1.48 14.79
C PRO A 67 10.60 0.19 15.03
N LYS A 68 11.29 -0.96 14.96
CA LYS A 68 10.69 -2.23 15.39
C LYS A 68 10.41 -2.17 16.88
N ALA A 69 9.23 -2.65 17.29
CA ALA A 69 8.92 -2.78 18.70
C ALA A 69 9.92 -3.77 19.33
N PRO A 70 10.53 -3.43 20.48
CA PRO A 70 11.41 -4.36 21.18
C PRO A 70 10.61 -5.58 21.64
N THR A 71 11.27 -6.73 21.70
CA THR A 71 10.69 -8.01 22.14
C THR A 71 11.50 -8.59 23.30
N CYS A 72 11.00 -9.66 23.92
CA CYS A 72 11.77 -10.37 24.95
C CYS A 72 13.09 -10.97 24.45
N GLN A 73 13.26 -11.15 23.14
CA GLN A 73 14.55 -11.56 22.56
C GLN A 73 15.58 -10.41 22.65
N ASP A 74 15.11 -9.17 22.68
CA ASP A 74 15.94 -7.97 22.78
C ASP A 74 16.20 -7.55 24.24
N LEU A 75 15.59 -8.23 25.23
CA LEU A 75 15.66 -7.90 26.65
C LEU A 75 16.14 -9.10 27.50
N PRO A 76 17.46 -9.25 27.70
CA PRO A 76 17.99 -10.24 28.65
C PRO A 76 17.65 -9.83 30.09
N CYS A 77 17.00 -10.73 30.84
CA CYS A 77 16.61 -10.52 32.24
C CYS A 77 17.60 -11.15 33.23
N PRO A 78 17.81 -10.54 34.42
CA PRO A 78 18.69 -11.09 35.45
C PRO A 78 18.13 -12.39 36.08
N PRO A 79 18.97 -13.19 36.76
CA PRO A 79 18.53 -14.38 37.48
C PRO A 79 17.39 -14.08 38.47
N GLY A 80 16.40 -14.98 38.56
CA GLY A 80 15.21 -14.79 39.41
C GLY A 80 14.11 -13.91 38.79
N SER A 81 14.25 -13.51 37.52
CA SER A 81 13.22 -12.81 36.76
C SER A 81 12.99 -13.45 35.39
N SER A 82 11.80 -13.26 34.83
CA SER A 82 11.42 -13.72 33.49
C SER A 82 10.95 -12.54 32.64
N CYS A 83 11.15 -12.62 31.32
CA CYS A 83 10.65 -11.59 30.42
C CYS A 83 9.18 -11.83 30.10
N GLN A 84 8.38 -10.77 30.22
CA GLN A 84 6.97 -10.74 29.84
C GLN A 84 6.71 -9.54 28.91
N MET A 85 5.87 -9.74 27.90
CA MET A 85 5.38 -8.64 27.08
C MET A 85 4.26 -7.90 27.81
N ASP A 86 4.48 -6.64 28.15
CA ASP A 86 3.45 -5.74 28.68
C ASP A 86 3.00 -4.78 27.56
N ARG A 87 1.80 -5.02 27.04
CA ARG A 87 1.21 -4.37 25.86
C ARG A 87 2.09 -4.48 24.62
N ALA A 88 3.08 -3.59 24.48
CA ALA A 88 3.97 -3.48 23.34
C ALA A 88 5.44 -3.32 23.75
N THR A 89 5.77 -3.48 25.03
CA THR A 89 7.13 -3.33 25.55
C THR A 89 7.50 -4.53 26.42
N PRO A 90 8.68 -5.15 26.21
CA PRO A 90 9.15 -6.24 27.04
C PRO A 90 9.55 -5.70 28.40
N ARG A 91 9.26 -6.45 29.47
CA ARG A 91 9.62 -6.14 30.85
C ARG A 91 10.10 -7.38 31.59
N CYS A 92 11.08 -7.22 32.47
CA CYS A 92 11.47 -8.29 33.39
C CYS A 92 10.56 -8.25 34.62
N VAL A 93 9.95 -9.39 34.94
CA VAL A 93 9.10 -9.57 36.12
C VAL A 93 9.69 -10.66 37.02
N PRO A 94 9.63 -10.53 38.36
CA PRO A 94 10.08 -11.58 39.27
C PRO A 94 9.35 -12.91 38.99
N ILE A 95 10.07 -14.03 39.12
CA ILE A 95 9.50 -15.39 39.06
C ILE A 95 8.92 -15.75 40.43
#